data_AF-A0A0Z8EUU5-F1
#
_entry.id   AF-A0A0Z8EUU5-F1
#
_cell.length_a   1.000
_cell.length_b   1.000
_cell.length_c   1.000
_cell.angle_alpha   90.00
_cell.angle_beta   90.00
_cell.angle_gamma   90.00
#
_symmetry.space_group_name_H-M   'P 1'
#
loop_
_entity.id
_entity.type
_entity.pdbx_description
1 polymer ?
#
loop_
_entity_poly.entity_id
_entity_poly.type
_entity_poly.pdbx_seq_one_letter_code
_entity_poly.pdbx_strand_id
1 'polypeptide(L)'
;MKQESLGKEIIRLALPATVENIFQTLVGFVDTLLIAQLGLVAVTTVGLANTILNVYLAVYIALGVGATALIARSIGAGDRESLTFHVRQALVLSVGVGLLFGLLSLVFGR
;
A
#
# COMPACT_ATOMS: atom_id res chain seq x y z
N MET A 1 35.36 -2.28 11.33
CA MET A 1 34.39 -2.65 12.39
C MET A 1 32.99 -2.04 12.17
N LYS A 2 32.46 -2.01 10.93
CA LYS A 2 31.17 -1.34 10.62
C LYS A 2 30.07 -2.29 10.08
N GLN A 3 30.33 -3.61 10.05
CA GLN A 3 29.38 -4.60 9.54
C GLN A 3 28.51 -5.23 10.63
N GLU A 4 28.96 -5.31 11.89
CA GLU A 4 28.15 -5.88 12.98
C GLU A 4 26.92 -5.02 13.37
N SER A 5 26.90 -3.72 13.05
CA SER A 5 25.74 -2.85 13.34
C SER A 5 24.64 -2.90 12.28
N LEU A 6 25.00 -3.11 11.00
CA LEU A 6 24.04 -3.10 9.89
C LEU A 6 23.05 -4.27 9.99
N GLY A 7 23.51 -5.48 10.32
CA GLY A 7 22.63 -6.63 10.49
C GLY A 7 21.62 -6.46 11.62
N LYS A 8 22.07 -5.90 12.76
CA LYS A 8 21.17 -5.57 13.89
C LYS A 8 20.14 -4.51 13.52
N GLU A 9 20.53 -3.52 12.72
CA GLU A 9 19.64 -2.43 12.31
C GLU A 9 18.61 -2.90 11.27
N ILE A 10 19.02 -3.76 10.33
CA ILE A 10 18.10 -4.43 9.40
C ILE A 10 17.10 -5.28 10.17
N ILE A 11 17.53 -6.11 11.13
CA ILE A 11 16.60 -6.94 11.93
C ILE A 11 15.66 -6.07 12.77
N ARG A 12 16.16 -4.95 13.33
CA ARG A 12 15.34 -4.02 14.11
C ARG A 12 14.24 -3.35 13.29
N LEU A 13 14.44 -3.15 11.98
CA LEU A 13 13.42 -2.63 11.06
C LEU A 13 12.56 -3.73 10.44
N ALA A 14 13.17 -4.87 10.09
CA ALA A 14 12.49 -5.98 9.43
C ALA A 14 11.52 -6.71 10.38
N LEU A 15 11.87 -6.85 11.66
CA LEU A 15 11.03 -7.51 12.66
C LEU A 15 9.67 -6.81 12.83
N PRO A 16 9.59 -5.49 13.10
CA PRO A 16 8.30 -4.81 13.18
C PRO A 16 7.55 -4.81 11.85
N ALA A 17 8.23 -4.62 10.71
CA ALA A 17 7.59 -4.67 9.39
C ALA A 17 6.98 -6.06 9.07
N THR A 18 7.64 -7.14 9.49
CA THR A 18 7.12 -8.51 9.33
C THR A 18 5.91 -8.74 10.21
N VAL A 19 5.97 -8.29 11.47
CA VAL A 19 4.84 -8.38 12.41
C VAL A 19 3.64 -7.59 11.88
N GLU A 20 3.86 -6.39 11.35
CA GLU A 20 2.82 -5.59 10.69
C GLU A 20 2.17 -6.34 9.53
N ASN A 21 2.95 -6.98 8.65
CA ASN A 21 2.42 -7.78 7.54
C ASN A 21 1.60 -8.98 8.02
N ILE A 22 2.03 -9.64 9.10
CA ILE A 22 1.27 -10.74 9.72
C ILE A 22 -0.09 -10.21 10.21
N PHE A 23 -0.11 -9.07 10.90
CA PHE A 23 -1.34 -8.46 11.36
C PHE A 23 -2.25 -8.04 10.20
N GLN A 24 -1.72 -7.43 9.14
CA GLN A 24 -2.53 -7.09 7.96
C GLN A 24 -3.19 -8.33 7.35
N THR A 25 -2.44 -9.43 7.22
CA THR A 25 -2.97 -10.69 6.70
C THR A 25 -4.06 -11.27 7.62
N LEU A 26 -3.85 -11.20 8.93
CA LEU A 26 -4.84 -11.65 9.92
C LEU A 26 -6.13 -10.84 9.86
N VAL A 27 -6.05 -9.51 9.72
CA VAL A 27 -7.24 -8.66 9.56
C VAL A 27 -8.04 -9.08 8.34
N GLY A 28 -7.41 -9.22 7.17
CA GLY A 28 -8.12 -9.65 5.95
C GLY A 28 -8.76 -11.05 6.06
N PHE A 29 -8.10 -11.96 6.78
CA PHE A 29 -8.66 -13.28 7.07
C PHE A 29 -9.88 -13.21 7.98
N VAL A 30 -9.80 -12.45 9.08
CA VAL A 30 -10.91 -12.26 10.02
C VAL A 30 -12.09 -11.56 9.35
N ASP A 31 -11.85 -10.54 8.53
CA ASP A 31 -12.90 -9.85 7.76
C ASP A 31 -13.67 -10.84 6.87
N THR A 32 -12.94 -11.70 6.16
CA THR A 32 -13.56 -12.72 5.31
C THR A 32 -14.37 -13.73 6.12
N LEU A 33 -13.86 -14.15 7.30
CA LEU A 33 -14.59 -15.06 8.20
C LEU A 33 -15.87 -14.45 8.76
N LEU A 34 -15.82 -13.19 9.20
CA LEU A 34 -16.99 -12.48 9.71
C LEU A 34 -18.06 -12.35 8.62
N ILE A 35 -17.66 -12.05 7.39
CA ILE A 35 -18.60 -11.96 6.28
C ILE A 35 -19.12 -13.36 5.89
N ALA A 36 -18.32 -14.42 6.05
CA ALA A 36 -18.77 -15.79 5.83
C ALA A 36 -19.88 -16.24 6.77
N GLN A 37 -19.94 -15.69 7.99
CA GLN A 37 -21.03 -15.96 8.92
C GLN A 37 -22.37 -15.35 8.47
N LEU A 38 -22.36 -14.36 7.58
CA LEU A 38 -23.57 -13.72 7.04
C LEU A 38 -24.20 -14.52 5.87
N GLY A 39 -23.53 -15.57 5.39
CA GLY A 39 -24.04 -16.51 4.39
C GLY A 39 -23.17 -16.61 3.13
N LEU A 40 -23.41 -17.67 2.35
CA LEU A 40 -22.60 -18.01 1.17
C LEU A 40 -22.63 -16.92 0.07
N VAL A 41 -23.76 -16.23 -0.06
CA VAL A 41 -23.92 -15.10 -0.99
C VAL A 41 -23.00 -13.94 -0.60
N ALA A 42 -22.86 -13.65 0.70
CA ALA A 42 -21.98 -12.59 1.17
C ALA A 42 -20.50 -12.89 0.86
N VAL A 43 -20.06 -14.14 1.04
CA VAL A 43 -18.67 -14.56 0.70
C VAL A 43 -18.38 -14.39 -0.79
N THR A 44 -19.30 -14.82 -1.65
CA THR A 44 -19.10 -14.71 -3.10
C THR A 44 -19.07 -13.26 -3.57
N THR A 45 -19.89 -12.38 -2.97
CA THR A 45 -19.80 -10.93 -3.19
C THR A 45 -18.45 -10.35 -2.76
N VAL A 46 -17.95 -10.74 -1.58
CA VAL A 46 -16.63 -10.30 -1.09
C VAL A 46 -15.49 -10.79 -1.99
N GLY A 47 -15.56 -12.01 -2.50
CA GLY A 47 -14.55 -12.53 -3.43
C GLY A 47 -14.46 -11.69 -4.72
N LEU A 48 -15.62 -11.26 -5.25
CA LEU A 48 -15.67 -10.36 -6.40
C LEU A 48 -15.09 -8.98 -6.05
N ALA A 49 -15.49 -8.42 -4.90
CA ALA A 49 -14.99 -7.14 -4.42
C ALA A 49 -13.46 -7.15 -4.20
N ASN A 50 -12.90 -8.24 -3.65
CA ASN A 50 -11.46 -8.43 -3.47
C ASN A 50 -10.69 -8.44 -4.79
N THR A 51 -11.29 -8.99 -5.86
CA THR A 51 -10.66 -8.96 -7.19
C THR A 51 -10.50 -7.52 -7.67
N ILE A 52 -11.53 -6.69 -7.51
CA ILE A 52 -11.48 -5.26 -7.85
C ILE A 52 -10.49 -4.53 -6.94
N LEU A 53 -10.49 -4.83 -5.65
CA LEU A 53 -9.57 -4.25 -4.67
C LEU A 53 -8.11 -4.57 -5.00
N ASN A 54 -7.80 -5.78 -5.46
CA ASN A 54 -6.45 -6.16 -5.89
C ASN A 54 -5.95 -5.32 -7.07
N VAL A 55 -6.83 -4.98 -8.01
CA VAL A 55 -6.48 -4.06 -9.12
C VAL A 55 -6.12 -2.68 -8.57
N TYR A 56 -6.90 -2.18 -7.60
CA TYR A 56 -6.64 -0.88 -6.99
C TYR A 56 -5.30 -0.91 -6.23
N LEU A 57 -5.08 -1.94 -5.42
CA LEU A 57 -3.82 -2.17 -4.71
C LEU A 57 -2.63 -2.21 -5.67
N ALA A 58 -2.73 -2.92 -6.79
CA ALA A 58 -1.66 -3.01 -7.78
C ALA A 58 -1.24 -1.63 -8.31
N VAL A 59 -2.22 -0.75 -8.61
CA VAL A 59 -1.95 0.61 -9.06
C VAL A 59 -1.29 1.44 -7.96
N TYR A 60 -1.77 1.36 -6.72
CA TYR A 60 -1.16 2.06 -5.59
C TYR A 60 0.26 1.57 -5.27
N ILE A 61 0.52 0.27 -5.38
CA ILE A 61 1.86 -0.29 -5.23
C ILE A 61 2.77 0.26 -6.33
N ALA A 62 2.33 0.28 -7.59
CA ALA A 62 3.11 0.83 -8.69
C ALA A 62 3.46 2.32 -8.47
N LEU A 63 2.48 3.12 -8.03
CA LEU A 63 2.69 4.53 -7.69
C LEU A 63 3.66 4.69 -6.51
N GLY A 64 3.47 3.91 -5.44
CA GLY A 64 4.32 3.96 -4.25
C GLY A 64 5.77 3.58 -4.53
N VAL A 65 5.99 2.51 -5.30
CA VAL A 65 7.33 2.07 -5.72
C VAL A 65 7.99 3.12 -6.62
N GLY A 66 7.26 3.65 -7.61
CA GLY A 66 7.77 4.69 -8.50
C GLY A 66 8.14 5.99 -7.76
N ALA A 67 7.26 6.45 -6.87
CA ALA A 67 7.53 7.62 -6.04
C ALA A 67 8.72 7.41 -5.11
N THR A 68 8.79 6.26 -4.42
CA THR A 68 9.89 5.92 -3.51
C THR A 68 11.22 5.88 -4.25
N ALA A 69 11.27 5.33 -5.47
CA ALA A 69 12.48 5.29 -6.28
C ALA A 69 12.97 6.70 -6.66
N LEU A 70 12.07 7.60 -7.09
CA LEU A 70 12.41 8.99 -7.41
C LEU A 70 12.86 9.77 -6.17
N ILE A 71 12.18 9.58 -5.04
CA ILE A 71 12.51 10.21 -3.75
C ILE A 71 13.89 9.72 -3.28
N ALA A 72 14.13 8.41 -3.25
CA ALA A 72 15.41 7.84 -2.85
C ALA A 72 16.57 8.35 -3.72
N ARG A 73 16.34 8.51 -5.04
CA ARG A 73 17.32 9.09 -5.96
C ARG A 73 17.62 10.56 -5.64
N SER A 74 16.59 11.38 -5.37
CA SER A 74 16.78 12.79 -4.99
C SER A 74 17.48 12.95 -3.63
N ILE A 75 17.17 12.08 -2.65
CA ILE A 75 17.87 12.02 -1.36
C ILE A 75 19.36 11.69 -1.57
N GLY A 76 19.66 10.67 -2.39
CA GLY A 76 21.04 10.27 -2.69
C GLY A 76 21.84 11.33 -3.45
N ALA A 77 21.18 12.16 -4.27
CA ALA A 77 21.80 13.27 -4.99
C ALA A 77 22.01 14.54 -4.14
N GLY A 78 21.43 14.61 -2.94
CA GLY A 78 21.49 15.80 -2.07
C GLY A 78 20.63 16.98 -2.54
N ASP A 79 19.82 16.80 -3.58
CA ASP A 79 18.96 17.83 -4.16
C ASP A 79 17.63 17.93 -3.39
N ARG A 80 17.59 18.86 -2.44
CA ARG A 80 16.41 19.12 -1.59
C ARG A 80 15.24 19.76 -2.32
N GLU A 81 15.51 20.49 -3.41
CA GLU A 81 14.46 21.16 -4.18
C GLU A 81 13.68 20.11 -4.99
N SER A 82 14.41 19.26 -5.74
CA SER A 82 13.81 18.13 -6.45
C SER A 82 13.15 17.12 -5.52
N LEU A 83 13.70 16.88 -4.32
CA LEU A 83 13.07 16.04 -3.31
C LEU A 83 11.68 16.56 -2.92
N THR A 84 11.59 17.84 -2.56
CA THR A 84 10.33 18.45 -2.14
C THR A 84 9.30 18.43 -3.28
N PHE A 85 9.76 18.69 -4.50
CA PHE A 85 8.93 18.62 -5.69
C PHE A 85 8.39 17.21 -5.94
N HIS A 86 9.24 16.17 -5.92
CA HIS A 86 8.82 14.78 -6.13
C HIS A 86 7.87 14.28 -5.04
N VAL A 87 8.12 14.63 -3.76
CA VAL A 87 7.21 14.27 -2.67
C VAL A 87 5.84 14.91 -2.86
N ARG A 88 5.79 16.21 -3.16
CA ARG A 88 4.52 16.92 -3.39
C ARG A 88 3.78 16.35 -4.59
N GLN A 89 4.48 16.08 -5.68
CA GLN A 89 3.90 15.50 -6.88
C GLN A 89 3.35 14.10 -6.61
N ALA A 90 4.10 13.25 -5.91
CA ALA A 90 3.65 11.91 -5.54
C ALA A 90 2.38 11.96 -4.67
N LEU A 91 2.30 12.89 -3.71
CA LEU A 91 1.10 13.08 -2.88
C LEU A 91 -0.10 13.53 -3.70
N VAL A 92 0.05 14.56 -4.54
CA VAL A 92 -1.04 15.06 -5.41
C VAL A 92 -1.51 13.96 -6.36
N LEU A 93 -0.59 13.20 -6.94
CA LEU A 93 -0.92 12.11 -7.85
C LEU A 93 -1.66 10.98 -7.12
N SER A 94 -1.21 10.61 -5.92
CA SER A 94 -1.84 9.56 -5.11
C SER A 94 -3.27 9.95 -4.71
N VAL A 95 -3.47 11.20 -4.29
CA VAL A 95 -4.81 11.74 -3.97
C VAL A 95 -5.68 11.82 -5.22
N GLY A 96 -5.14 12.28 -6.35
CA GLY A 96 -5.88 12.39 -7.61
C GLY A 96 -6.34 11.03 -8.13
N VAL A 97 -5.46 10.04 -8.12
CA VAL A 97 -5.79 8.65 -8.50
C VAL A 97 -6.79 8.05 -7.52
N GLY A 98 -6.65 8.33 -6.23
CA GLY A 98 -7.60 7.86 -5.22
C GLY A 98 -8.99 8.46 -5.34
N LEU A 99 -9.10 9.75 -5.63
CA LEU A 99 -10.39 10.38 -5.94
C LEU A 99 -11.00 9.81 -7.21
N LEU A 100 -10.19 9.55 -8.24
CA LEU A 100 -10.66 8.97 -9.49
C LEU A 100 -11.20 7.55 -9.29
N PHE A 101 -10.49 6.70 -8.56
CA PHE A 101 -10.98 5.35 -8.22
C PHE A 101 -12.16 5.38 -7.26
N GLY A 102 -12.17 6.29 -6.28
CA GLY A 102 -13.30 6.46 -5.36
C GLY A 102 -14.58 6.87 -6.10
N LEU A 103 -14.47 7.82 -7.04
CA LEU A 103 -15.58 8.22 -7.91
C LEU A 103 -16.04 7.07 -8.81
N LEU A 104 -15.09 6.35 -9.43
CA LEU A 104 -15.43 5.18 -10.25
C LEU A 104 -16.20 4.15 -9.43
N SER A 105 -15.70 3.83 -8.23
CA SER A 105 -16.33 2.86 -7.33
C SER A 105 -17.72 3.32 -6.89
N LEU A 106 -17.94 4.61 -6.62
CA LEU A 106 -19.26 5.13 -6.29
C LEU A 106 -20.24 5.13 -7.47
N VAL A 107 -19.77 5.31 -8.71
CA VAL A 107 -20.63 5.28 -9.90
C VAL A 107 -21.00 3.85 -10.29
N PHE A 108 -20.04 2.92 -10.24
CA PHE A 108 -20.25 1.51 -10.61
C PHE A 108 -20.80 0.64 -9.47
N GLY A 109 -20.64 1.09 -8.21
CA GLY A 109 -21.14 0.40 -7.02
C GLY A 109 -22.60 0.73 -6.67
N ARG A 110 -23.29 1.52 -7.49
CA ARG A 110 -24.74 1.75 -7.41
C ARG A 110 -25.51 0.79 -8.31
#